data_AF-A0A8J3TCV9-F1
#
_entry.id   AF-A0A8J3TCV9-F1
#
_cell.length_a   1.000
_cell.length_b   1.000
_cell.length_c   1.000
_cell.angle_alpha   90.00
_cell.angle_beta   90.00
_cell.angle_gamma   90.00
#
_symmetry.space_group_name_H-M   'P 1'
#
loop_
_entity.id
_entity.type
_entity.pdbx_description
1 polymer ?
#
loop_
_entity_poly.entity_id
_entity_poly.type
_entity_poly.pdbx_seq_one_letter_code
_entity_poly.pdbx_strand_id
1 'polypeptide(L)'
;MDVESAAARGAVRTRHRPREVLGRIRRDDPHVQNRLEYYVDEGDLPDIYAVSAPLAVEAVHRILGGQTRTSGVASAGEIFDAPGFLRALSPHVSVEPRHEFRAPQLT
;
A
#
# COMPACT_ATOMS: atom_id res chain seq x y z
N MET A 1 -18.55 35.11 51.50
CA MET A 1 -18.73 33.95 52.38
C MET A 1 -19.64 32.99 51.63
N ASP A 2 -19.02 32.08 50.87
CA ASP A 2 -19.25 30.62 50.76
C ASP A 2 -20.73 30.13 50.73
N VAL A 3 -21.22 29.21 49.89
CA VAL A 3 -20.59 28.11 49.12
C VAL A 3 -21.62 27.51 48.13
N GLU A 4 -21.15 27.24 46.90
CA GLU A 4 -21.31 26.02 46.08
C GLU A 4 -22.65 25.23 46.04
N SER A 5 -23.28 25.15 44.85
CA SER A 5 -23.99 23.92 44.43
C SER A 5 -24.10 23.75 42.91
N ALA A 6 -23.17 22.95 42.37
CA ALA A 6 -23.35 21.83 41.45
C ALA A 6 -24.46 21.87 40.37
N ALA A 7 -24.03 21.87 39.10
CA ALA A 7 -24.27 20.76 38.16
C ALA A 7 -23.70 21.09 36.77
N ALA A 8 -22.39 20.93 36.61
CA ALA A 8 -21.74 20.92 35.31
C ALA A 8 -22.14 19.66 34.53
N ARG A 9 -22.86 19.83 33.42
CA ARG A 9 -23.16 18.75 32.48
C ARG A 9 -22.02 18.65 31.46
N GLY A 10 -21.40 17.47 31.41
CA GLY A 10 -20.88 16.83 30.20
C GLY A 10 -19.79 17.55 29.42
N ALA A 11 -18.53 17.29 29.77
CA ALA A 11 -17.43 17.37 28.81
C ALA A 11 -16.57 16.11 28.91
N VAL A 12 -16.52 15.41 27.79
CA VAL A 12 -15.89 14.11 27.53
C VAL A 12 -14.41 14.13 27.95
N ARG A 13 -14.04 13.26 28.88
CA ARG A 13 -12.64 12.97 29.25
C ARG A 13 -12.23 11.63 28.64
N THR A 14 -11.86 11.62 27.36
CA THR A 14 -11.02 10.57 26.82
C THR A 14 -9.60 10.79 27.34
N ARG A 15 -9.27 10.12 28.46
CA ARG A 15 -7.91 10.07 28.98
C ARG A 15 -7.06 9.21 28.03
N HIS A 16 -6.35 9.84 27.10
CA HIS A 16 -5.24 9.18 26.42
C HIS A 16 -4.05 9.13 27.39
N ARG A 17 -3.81 7.95 27.98
CA ARG A 17 -2.60 7.65 28.74
C ARG A 17 -1.64 6.94 27.79
N PRO A 18 -0.51 7.53 27.38
CA PRO A 18 0.56 6.75 26.79
C PRO A 18 1.11 5.83 27.90
N ARG A 19 1.07 4.51 27.66
CA ARG A 19 1.77 3.55 28.52
C ARG A 19 3.22 3.55 28.09
N GLU A 20 4.10 4.15 28.90
CA GLU A 20 5.53 3.86 28.86
C GLU A 20 5.72 2.38 29.19
N VAL A 21 5.93 1.55 28.17
CA VAL A 21 6.44 0.19 28.36
C VAL A 21 7.96 0.28 28.27
N LEU A 22 8.59 0.62 29.39
CA LEU A 22 10.03 0.44 29.58
C LEU A 22 10.31 -1.07 29.69
N GLY A 23 10.37 -1.73 28.54
CA GLY A 23 10.82 -3.11 28.45
C GLY A 23 12.31 -3.17 28.80
N ARG A 24 12.65 -3.63 30.01
CA ARG A 24 14.01 -4.12 30.30
C ARG A 24 14.24 -5.37 29.43
N ILE A 25 14.84 -5.18 28.27
CA ILE A 25 15.29 -6.27 27.40
C ILE A 25 16.35 -7.05 28.17
N ARG A 26 16.02 -8.27 28.61
CA ARG A 26 17.05 -9.24 29.02
C ARG A 26 17.81 -9.62 27.75
N ARG A 27 19.13 -9.42 27.76
CA ARG A 27 20.02 -9.56 26.60
C ARG A 27 20.22 -11.01 26.13
N ASP A 28 19.63 -12.01 26.79
CA ASP A 28 19.95 -13.43 26.59
C ASP A 28 18.80 -14.24 25.97
N ASP A 29 17.79 -13.60 25.37
CA ASP A 29 16.67 -14.30 24.75
C ASP A 29 16.91 -14.49 23.22
N PRO A 30 17.17 -15.73 22.74
CA PRO A 30 17.57 -16.00 21.36
C PRO A 30 16.45 -15.78 20.31
N HIS A 31 15.26 -15.37 20.74
CA HIS A 31 14.14 -15.08 19.83
C HIS A 31 13.87 -13.59 19.59
N VAL A 32 14.72 -12.67 20.08
CA VAL A 32 14.53 -11.20 19.97
C VAL A 32 15.04 -10.63 18.63
N GLN A 33 15.01 -11.42 17.55
CA GLN A 33 15.51 -11.00 16.24
C GLN A 33 14.42 -10.96 15.17
N ASN A 34 13.16 -10.60 15.46
CA ASN A 34 12.27 -10.14 14.38
C ASN A 34 10.99 -9.41 14.80
N ARG A 35 11.01 -8.62 15.89
CA ARG A 35 9.86 -7.75 16.16
C ARG A 35 10.03 -6.44 15.40
N LEU A 36 9.78 -6.48 14.09
CA LEU A 36 9.37 -5.28 13.36
C LEU A 36 8.02 -4.87 13.94
N GLU A 37 8.05 -4.07 15.00
CA GLU A 37 6.91 -3.25 15.39
C GLU A 37 6.78 -2.15 14.33
N TYR A 38 6.28 -2.52 13.15
CA TYR A 38 5.75 -1.54 12.21
C TYR A 38 4.47 -1.03 12.86
N TYR A 39 4.54 0.16 13.45
CA TYR A 39 3.37 0.87 13.90
C TYR A 39 2.60 1.28 12.65
N VAL A 40 1.73 0.37 12.17
CA VAL A 40 0.77 0.69 11.11
C VAL A 40 -0.26 1.57 11.79
N ASP A 41 -0.22 2.88 11.50
CA ASP A 41 -1.41 3.71 11.72
C ASP A 41 -2.56 3.00 11.01
N GLU A 42 -3.72 2.84 11.66
CA GLU A 42 -4.84 2.03 11.16
C GLU A 42 -5.35 2.46 9.75
N GLY A 43 -4.79 3.51 9.15
CA GLY A 43 -5.00 3.92 7.76
C GLY A 43 -3.81 3.86 6.78
N ASP A 44 -2.61 3.40 7.17
CA ASP A 44 -1.38 3.57 6.34
C ASP A 44 -0.93 2.29 5.61
N LEU A 45 -1.77 1.26 5.55
CA LEU A 45 -1.50 0.09 4.71
C LEU A 45 -1.78 0.47 3.25
N PRO A 46 -0.78 0.40 2.35
CA PRO A 46 -1.02 0.72 0.94
C PRO A 46 -2.05 -0.23 0.35
N ASP A 47 -2.96 0.30 -0.46
CA ASP A 47 -3.87 -0.52 -1.25
C ASP A 47 -3.07 -1.34 -2.26
N ILE A 48 -2.85 -2.61 -1.92
CA ILE A 48 -2.09 -3.56 -2.73
C ILE A 48 -2.73 -3.81 -4.11
N TYR A 49 -3.99 -3.41 -4.30
CA TYR A 49 -4.73 -3.54 -5.56
C TYR A 49 -4.83 -2.26 -6.37
N ALA A 50 -4.32 -1.13 -5.86
CA ALA A 50 -4.37 0.16 -6.55
C ALA A 50 -3.78 0.11 -7.98
N VAL A 51 -2.79 -0.76 -8.21
CA VAL A 51 -2.17 -0.96 -9.53
C VAL A 51 -2.73 -2.19 -10.26
N SER A 52 -2.92 -3.30 -9.55
CA SER A 52 -3.29 -4.58 -10.17
C SER A 52 -4.76 -4.65 -10.58
N ALA A 53 -5.66 -3.96 -9.87
CA ALA A 53 -7.08 -3.93 -10.23
C ALA A 53 -7.32 -3.22 -11.58
N PRO A 54 -6.79 -2.00 -11.85
CA PRO A 54 -6.91 -1.38 -13.17
C PRO A 54 -6.36 -2.24 -14.30
N LEU A 55 -5.21 -2.91 -14.08
CA LEU A 55 -4.60 -3.81 -15.05
C LEU A 55 -5.52 -4.98 -15.43
N ALA A 56 -6.11 -5.64 -14.42
CA ALA A 56 -7.00 -6.78 -14.64
C ALA A 56 -8.30 -6.36 -15.33
N VAL A 57 -8.90 -5.25 -14.91
CA VAL A 57 -10.14 -4.72 -15.50
C VAL A 57 -9.95 -4.39 -16.97
N GLU A 58 -8.87 -3.67 -17.32
CA GLU A 58 -8.60 -3.32 -18.71
C GLU A 58 -8.30 -4.55 -19.59
N ALA A 59 -7.57 -5.54 -19.05
CA ALA A 59 -7.30 -6.78 -19.77
C ALA A 59 -8.59 -7.54 -20.10
N VAL A 60 -9.50 -7.69 -19.11
CA VAL A 60 -10.80 -8.34 -19.30
C VAL A 60 -11.64 -7.56 -20.31
N HIS A 61 -11.68 -6.23 -20.20
CA HIS A 61 -12.39 -5.36 -21.14
C HIS A 61 -11.94 -5.59 -22.59
N ARG A 62 -10.63 -5.66 -22.84
CA ARG A 62 -10.08 -5.91 -24.19
C ARG A 62 -10.31 -7.33 -24.70
N ILE A 63 -10.21 -8.33 -23.83
CA ILE A 63 -10.49 -9.73 -24.20
C ILE A 63 -11.95 -9.85 -24.65
N LEU A 64 -12.89 -9.32 -23.86
CA LEU A 64 -14.32 -9.34 -24.20
C LEU A 64 -14.63 -8.49 -25.43
N GLY A 65 -13.88 -7.40 -25.65
CA GLY A 65 -13.97 -6.56 -26.84
C GLY A 65 -13.28 -7.13 -28.09
N GLY A 66 -12.66 -8.31 -28.02
CA GLY A 66 -11.94 -8.93 -29.14
C GLY A 66 -10.65 -8.22 -29.56
N GLN A 67 -10.09 -7.36 -28.69
CA GLN A 67 -8.91 -6.55 -28.96
C GLN A 67 -7.62 -7.30 -28.55
N THR A 68 -7.46 -8.54 -29.01
CA THR A 68 -6.29 -9.39 -28.72
C THR A 68 -5.49 -9.69 -29.99
N ARG A 69 -4.17 -9.81 -29.86
CA ARG A 69 -3.25 -10.14 -30.96
C ARG A 69 -2.97 -11.64 -31.09
N THR A 70 -3.13 -12.38 -30.01
CA THR A 70 -2.89 -13.81 -29.92
C THR A 70 -3.95 -14.48 -29.06
N SER A 71 -4.03 -15.81 -29.13
CA SER A 71 -4.93 -16.67 -28.38
C SER A 71 -4.15 -17.67 -27.53
N GLY A 72 -4.68 -18.06 -26.38
CA GLY A 72 -4.01 -18.96 -25.44
C GLY A 72 -3.40 -18.21 -24.26
N VAL A 73 -2.34 -18.76 -23.66
CA VAL A 73 -1.65 -18.17 -22.51
C VAL A 73 -0.44 -17.39 -23.02
N ALA A 74 -0.43 -16.08 -22.78
CA ALA A 74 0.65 -15.19 -23.16
C ALA A 74 0.73 -14.00 -22.19
N SER A 75 1.81 -13.23 -22.26
CA SER A 75 1.95 -12.01 -21.46
C SER A 75 1.04 -10.88 -21.96
N ALA A 76 0.67 -9.93 -21.11
CA ALA A 76 -0.16 -8.79 -21.51
C ALA A 76 0.45 -7.96 -22.66
N GLY A 77 1.78 -7.83 -22.70
CA GLY A 77 2.48 -7.10 -23.77
C GLY A 77 2.49 -7.84 -25.12
N GLU A 78 2.28 -9.15 -25.09
CA GLU A 78 2.15 -10.00 -26.28
C GLU A 78 0.69 -10.09 -26.74
N ILE A 79 -0.26 -10.15 -25.80
CA ILE A 79 -1.70 -10.18 -26.06
C ILE A 79 -2.20 -8.83 -26.59
N PHE A 80 -1.70 -7.70 -26.06
CA PHE A 80 -2.22 -6.36 -26.33
C PHE A 80 -1.18 -5.43 -26.95
N ASP A 81 -1.65 -4.30 -27.50
CA ASP A 81 -0.79 -3.14 -27.74
C ASP A 81 -0.28 -2.54 -26.43
N ALA A 82 0.94 -2.89 -26.01
CA ALA A 82 1.47 -2.46 -24.71
C ALA A 82 1.41 -0.93 -24.49
N PRO A 83 1.85 -0.06 -25.43
CA PRO A 83 1.71 1.38 -25.26
C PRO A 83 0.25 1.85 -25.17
N GLY A 84 -0.63 1.35 -26.04
CA GLY A 84 -2.06 1.66 -26.00
C GLY A 84 -2.78 1.11 -24.76
N PHE A 85 -2.32 -0.01 -24.21
CA PHE A 85 -2.80 -0.62 -22.97
C PHE A 85 -2.42 0.24 -21.77
N LEU A 86 -1.14 0.59 -21.64
CA LEU A 86 -0.66 1.44 -20.55
C LEU A 86 -1.24 2.86 -20.60
N ARG A 87 -1.45 3.42 -21.80
CA ARG A 87 -2.12 4.73 -21.95
C ARG A 87 -3.58 4.71 -21.46
N ALA A 88 -4.31 3.61 -21.67
CA ALA A 88 -5.68 3.48 -21.18
C ALA A 88 -5.75 3.51 -19.64
N LEU A 89 -4.67 3.11 -18.96
CA LEU A 89 -4.56 3.09 -17.50
C LEU A 89 -4.14 4.43 -16.89
N SER A 90 -3.81 5.45 -17.70
CA SER A 90 -3.34 6.76 -17.22
C SER A 90 -4.24 7.47 -16.18
N PRO A 91 -5.57 7.25 -16.12
CA PRO A 91 -6.38 7.81 -15.02
C PRO A 91 -6.11 7.18 -13.65
N HIS A 92 -5.49 6.00 -13.60
CA HIS A 92 -5.30 5.20 -12.39
C HIS A 92 -3.82 4.91 -12.08
N VAL A 93 -2.97 4.84 -13.10
CA VAL A 93 -1.57 4.43 -12.99
C VAL A 93 -0.68 5.37 -13.79
N SER A 94 0.38 5.86 -13.15
CA SER A 94 1.48 6.56 -13.83
C SER A 94 2.60 5.59 -14.16
N VAL A 95 3.16 5.69 -15.37
CA VAL A 95 4.25 4.81 -15.83
C VAL A 95 5.47 5.65 -16.13
N GLU A 96 6.59 5.30 -15.50
CA GLU A 96 7.89 5.89 -15.79
C GLU A 96 8.73 4.90 -16.59
N PRO A 97 9.31 5.30 -17.74
CA PRO A 97 10.27 4.47 -18.43
C PRO A 97 11.48 4.26 -17.51
N ARG A 98 11.84 2.99 -17.30
CA ARG A 98 13.06 2.67 -16.57
C ARG A 98 14.26 3.24 -17.34
N HIS A 99 14.99 4.16 -16.71
CA HIS A 99 16.26 4.65 -17.24
C HIS A 99 17.22 3.46 -17.42
N GLU A 100 17.93 3.41 -18.54
CA GLU A 100 18.80 2.27 -18.90
C GLU A 100 19.74 1.91 -17.74
N PHE A 101 19.64 0.67 -17.25
CA PHE A 101 20.58 0.14 -16.28
C PHE A 101 21.91 -0.09 -17.01
N ARG A 102 22.83 0.88 -16.93
CA ARG A 102 24.20 0.69 -17.40
C ARG A 102 24.82 -0.42 -16.54
N ALA A 103 25.04 -1.59 -17.14
CA ALA A 103 25.78 -2.65 -16.48
C ALA A 103 27.13 -2.09 -15.99
N PRO A 104 27.56 -2.38 -14.74
CA PRO A 104 28.91 -2.09 -14.31
C PRO A 104 29.87 -2.76 -15.29
N GLN A 105 30.79 -1.99 -15.88
CA GLN A 105 31.88 -2.54 -16.66
C GLN A 105 32.78 -3.28 -15.68
N LEU A 106 32.59 -4.59 -15.52
CA LEU A 106 33.47 -5.42 -14.71
C LEU A 106 34.82 -5.49 -15.45
N THR A 107 35.79 -4.72 -14.97
CA THR A 107 37.18 -4.72 -15.44
C THR A 107 38.03 -5.56 -14.51
#